data_AF-A0A932YUM2-F1
#
_entry.id   AF-A0A932YUM2-F1
#
_cell.length_a   1.000
_cell.length_b   1.000
_cell.length_c   1.000
_cell.angle_alpha   90.00
_cell.angle_beta   90.00
_cell.angle_gamma   90.00
#
_symmetry.space_group_name_H-M   'P 1'
#
loop_
_entity.id
_entity.type
_entity.pdbx_description
1 polymer ?
#
loop_
_entity_poly.entity_id
_entity_poly.type
_entity_poly.pdbx_seq_one_letter_code
_entity_poly.pdbx_strand_id
1 'polypeptide(L)'
;MNKVLVWIVAALAVIAGGFWVLNAYIYDEKQVVAAANYKDAEYVIEGERVTLKDGVSETDIEIGSASATVTTKYFGNELKTDLDGDGREDVVFLLTQNRSGSGTFFYVVAARNTEEGYVGSDGYFLGDRIAPQTTEVSRNPRHKYVIVVNYADRAAGEPMTARPSLGKSAYIKLDPVSMQWGIVEPNFEGESR
;
A
#
# COMPACT_ATOMS: atom_id res chain seq x y z
N MET A 1 0.98 28.46 -49.82
CA MET A 1 1.25 28.22 -48.39
C MET A 1 2.67 28.69 -48.09
N ASN A 2 2.85 29.57 -47.10
CA ASN A 2 4.17 30.19 -46.86
C ASN A 2 5.13 29.14 -46.28
N LYS A 3 6.37 29.04 -46.77
CA LYS A 3 7.31 27.98 -46.34
C LYS A 3 7.52 27.96 -44.81
N VAL A 4 7.45 29.14 -44.19
CA VAL A 4 7.51 29.33 -42.73
C VAL A 4 6.34 28.63 -42.01
N LEU A 5 5.13 28.69 -42.56
CA LEU A 5 3.95 28.05 -41.98
C LEU A 5 4.09 26.52 -42.00
N VAL A 6 4.69 25.96 -43.05
CA VAL A 6 4.94 24.52 -43.18
C VAL A 6 5.92 24.04 -42.12
N TRP A 7 6.99 24.79 -41.87
CA TRP A 7 7.96 24.46 -40.82
C TRP A 7 7.37 24.54 -39.41
N ILE A 8 6.48 25.50 -39.15
CA ILE A 8 5.80 25.62 -37.84
C ILE A 8 4.88 24.42 -37.61
N VAL A 9 4.09 24.03 -38.59
CA VAL A 9 3.18 22.88 -38.47
C VAL A 9 3.97 21.57 -38.30
N ALA A 10 5.08 21.41 -39.03
CA ALA A 10 5.95 20.24 -38.87
C ALA A 10 6.58 20.18 -37.47
N ALA A 11 7.04 21.31 -36.93
CA ALA A 11 7.60 21.37 -35.57
C ALA A 11 6.55 21.03 -34.50
N LEU A 12 5.33 21.55 -34.63
CA LEU A 12 4.23 21.25 -33.71
C LEU A 12 3.84 19.76 -33.74
N ALA A 13 3.81 19.15 -34.92
CA ALA A 13 3.54 17.71 -35.05
C ALA A 13 4.60 16.84 -34.37
N VAL A 14 5.88 17.23 -34.48
CA VAL A 14 6.99 16.54 -33.80
C VAL A 14 6.90 16.70 -32.28
N ILE A 15 6.57 17.89 -31.78
CA ILE A 15 6.40 18.14 -30.33
C ILE A 15 5.21 17.36 -29.78
N ALA A 16 4.06 17.38 -30.47
CA ALA A 16 2.88 16.64 -30.04
C ALA A 16 3.10 15.12 -30.08
N GLY A 17 3.76 14.61 -31.13
CA GLY A 17 4.15 13.21 -31.22
C GLY A 17 5.15 12.81 -30.13
N GLY A 18 6.16 13.65 -29.88
CA GLY A 18 7.13 13.45 -28.81
C GLY A 18 6.49 13.46 -27.42
N PHE A 19 5.56 14.39 -27.17
CA PHE A 19 4.78 14.44 -25.93
C PHE A 19 3.91 13.19 -25.75
N TRP A 20 3.26 12.73 -26.81
CA TRP A 20 2.44 11.51 -26.76
C TRP A 20 3.27 10.26 -26.47
N VAL A 21 4.45 10.14 -27.09
CA VAL A 21 5.39 9.02 -26.85
C VAL A 21 6.00 9.08 -25.45
N LEU A 22 6.43 10.25 -24.98
CA LEU A 22 6.94 10.42 -23.61
C LEU A 22 5.87 10.13 -22.57
N ASN A 23 4.65 10.63 -22.78
CA ASN A 23 3.53 10.34 -21.91
C ASN A 23 3.25 8.83 -21.90
N ALA A 24 3.12 8.18 -23.07
CA ALA A 24 2.91 6.74 -23.15
C ALA A 24 4.01 5.93 -22.44
N TYR A 25 5.29 6.29 -22.61
CA TYR A 25 6.40 5.63 -21.94
C TYR A 25 6.35 5.79 -20.41
N ILE A 26 6.04 6.99 -19.91
CA ILE A 26 5.85 7.24 -18.47
C ILE A 26 4.64 6.49 -17.91
N TYR A 27 3.60 6.25 -18.74
CA TYR A 27 2.43 5.45 -18.36
C TYR A 27 2.78 3.95 -18.23
N ASP A 28 3.52 3.37 -19.18
CA ASP A 28 3.92 1.96 -19.15
C ASP A 28 4.90 1.64 -18.02
N GLU A 29 5.88 2.51 -17.75
CA GLU A 29 6.85 2.32 -16.66
C GLU A 29 6.20 2.39 -15.26
N LYS A 30 5.01 3.00 -15.18
CA LYS A 30 4.21 3.11 -13.95
C LYS A 30 3.15 2.02 -13.81
N GLN A 31 2.96 1.14 -14.78
CA GLN A 31 2.01 0.05 -14.62
C GLN A 31 2.53 -0.95 -13.59
N VAL A 32 1.83 -1.00 -12.46
CA VAL A 32 1.99 -2.06 -11.48
C VAL A 32 1.59 -3.35 -12.17
N VAL A 33 2.51 -4.31 -12.26
CA VAL A 33 2.20 -5.62 -12.84
C VAL A 33 1.17 -6.30 -11.95
N ALA A 34 -0.05 -6.47 -12.47
CA ALA A 34 -1.10 -7.15 -11.75
C ALA A 34 -0.73 -8.63 -11.55
N ALA A 35 -0.83 -9.10 -10.31
CA ALA A 35 -0.51 -10.48 -9.96
C ALA A 35 -1.77 -11.35 -9.97
N ALA A 36 -1.65 -12.62 -10.37
CA ALA A 36 -2.77 -13.56 -10.31
C ALA A 36 -3.26 -13.84 -8.88
N ASN A 37 -2.39 -13.63 -7.88
CA ASN A 37 -2.68 -13.84 -6.47
C ASN A 37 -2.10 -12.67 -5.66
N TYR A 38 -2.85 -12.19 -4.68
CA TYR A 38 -2.42 -11.11 -3.77
C TYR A 38 -1.14 -11.46 -3.00
N LYS A 39 -0.83 -12.74 -2.78
CA LYS A 39 0.44 -13.17 -2.14
C LYS A 39 1.65 -13.13 -3.09
N ASP A 40 1.43 -12.80 -4.36
CA ASP A 40 2.46 -12.66 -5.40
C ASP A 40 2.54 -11.23 -5.97
N ALA A 41 1.80 -10.29 -5.38
CA ALA A 41 1.76 -8.90 -5.82
C ALA A 41 2.96 -8.08 -5.32
N GLU A 42 3.18 -6.94 -5.97
CA GLU A 42 4.09 -5.89 -5.51
C GLU A 42 3.37 -4.91 -4.58
N TYR A 43 3.99 -4.59 -3.45
CA TYR A 43 3.52 -3.63 -2.46
C TYR A 43 4.59 -2.56 -2.21
N VAL A 44 4.18 -1.39 -1.73
CA VAL A 44 5.13 -0.31 -1.38
C VAL A 44 5.28 -0.24 0.15
N ILE A 45 6.40 -0.70 0.69
CA ILE A 45 6.66 -0.72 2.13
C ILE A 45 7.77 0.27 2.45
N GLU A 46 7.47 1.28 3.28
CA GLU A 46 8.40 2.38 3.61
C GLU A 46 8.96 3.11 2.37
N GLY A 47 8.17 3.19 1.29
CA GLY A 47 8.58 3.79 0.01
C GLY A 47 9.35 2.86 -0.92
N GLU A 48 9.72 1.66 -0.47
CA GLU A 48 10.40 0.65 -1.28
C GLU A 48 9.41 -0.34 -1.88
N ARG A 49 9.64 -0.72 -3.14
CA ARG A 49 8.83 -1.75 -3.82
C ARG A 49 9.23 -3.13 -3.34
N VAL A 50 8.25 -3.92 -2.92
CA VAL A 50 8.43 -5.26 -2.38
C VAL A 50 7.51 -6.20 -3.15
N THR A 51 8.08 -6.96 -4.09
CA THR A 51 7.38 -8.05 -4.76
C THR A 51 7.41 -9.30 -3.89
N LEU A 52 6.23 -9.81 -3.54
CA LEU A 52 6.10 -11.09 -2.84
C LEU A 52 6.16 -12.25 -3.84
N LYS A 53 6.62 -13.40 -3.37
CA LYS A 53 6.50 -14.71 -4.03
C LYS A 53 6.01 -15.70 -2.99
N ASP A 54 4.83 -16.26 -3.20
CA ASP A 54 4.13 -17.11 -2.25
C ASP A 54 4.04 -16.49 -0.84
N GLY A 55 3.86 -15.17 -0.79
CA GLY A 55 3.72 -14.38 0.43
C GLY A 55 5.05 -14.05 1.13
N VAL A 56 6.20 -14.22 0.48
CA VAL A 56 7.52 -13.90 1.05
C VAL A 56 8.35 -13.07 0.07
N SER A 57 9.10 -12.11 0.58
CA SER A 57 10.13 -11.39 -0.14
C SER A 57 11.36 -11.24 0.75
N GLU A 58 12.53 -11.55 0.20
CA GLU A 58 13.81 -11.41 0.89
C GLU A 58 14.73 -10.58 0.02
N THR A 59 15.34 -9.56 0.62
CA THR A 59 16.25 -8.65 -0.07
C THR A 59 17.45 -8.38 0.82
N ASP A 60 18.64 -8.63 0.28
CA ASP A 60 19.88 -8.27 0.94
C ASP A 60 20.22 -6.82 0.63
N ILE A 61 20.44 -6.04 1.69
CA ILE A 61 20.87 -4.66 1.62
C ILE A 61 22.29 -4.54 2.18
N GLU A 62 23.14 -3.80 1.48
CA GLU A 62 24.47 -3.43 1.95
C GLU A 62 24.39 -2.14 2.76
N ILE A 63 24.87 -2.18 4.01
CA ILE A 63 24.94 -1.04 4.92
C ILE A 63 26.41 -0.80 5.26
N GLY A 64 27.08 0.01 4.43
CA GLY A 64 28.51 0.26 4.56
C GLY A 64 29.34 -1.01 4.30
N SER A 65 29.97 -1.56 5.34
CA SER A 65 30.73 -2.81 5.26
C SER A 65 29.98 -4.04 5.81
N ALA A 66 28.70 -3.87 6.20
CA ALA A 66 27.84 -4.94 6.69
C ALA A 66 26.75 -5.26 5.66
N SER A 67 26.26 -6.49 5.66
CA SER A 67 25.04 -6.89 4.94
C SER A 67 23.91 -7.15 5.94
N ALA A 68 22.69 -6.82 5.54
CA ALA A 68 21.48 -7.13 6.29
C ALA A 68 20.43 -7.70 5.34
N THR A 69 19.75 -8.76 5.75
CA THR A 69 18.60 -9.29 5.02
C THR A 69 17.33 -8.66 5.55
N VAL A 70 16.52 -8.13 4.63
CA VAL A 70 15.17 -7.65 4.89
C VAL A 70 14.20 -8.72 4.42
N THR A 71 13.46 -9.31 5.36
CA THR A 71 12.42 -10.29 5.05
C THR A 71 11.06 -9.65 5.26
N THR A 72 10.29 -9.51 4.18
CA THR A 72 8.87 -9.14 4.23
C THR A 72 8.02 -10.40 4.01
N LYS A 73 7.04 -10.63 4.88
CA LYS A 73 6.26 -11.86 4.89
C LYS A 73 4.78 -11.60 5.17
N TYR A 74 3.93 -12.32 4.46
CA TYR A 74 2.50 -12.46 4.72
C TYR A 74 2.26 -12.97 6.15
N PHE A 75 1.51 -12.19 6.93
CA PHE A 75 1.12 -12.53 8.30
C PHE A 75 -0.29 -13.11 8.37
N GLY A 76 -1.25 -12.49 7.67
CA GLY A 76 -2.67 -12.83 7.72
C GLY A 76 -3.52 -11.70 8.28
N ASN A 77 -4.54 -12.05 9.08
CA ASN A 77 -5.58 -11.12 9.54
C ASN A 77 -6.37 -10.50 8.37
N GLU A 78 -6.78 -11.37 7.45
CA GLU A 78 -7.42 -11.02 6.18
C GLU A 78 -8.83 -10.49 6.39
N LEU A 79 -9.15 -9.40 5.70
CA LEU A 79 -10.50 -8.93 5.44
C LEU A 79 -10.70 -8.93 3.94
N LYS A 80 -11.71 -9.67 3.48
CA LYS A 80 -12.15 -9.62 2.10
C LYS A 80 -13.37 -8.71 1.99
N THR A 81 -13.27 -7.67 1.16
CA THR A 81 -14.32 -6.67 1.00
C THR A 81 -14.05 -5.83 -0.25
N ASP A 82 -15.07 -5.16 -0.75
CA ASP A 82 -14.94 -4.19 -1.84
C ASP A 82 -14.46 -2.85 -1.27
N LEU A 83 -13.28 -2.38 -1.71
CA LEU A 83 -12.64 -1.15 -1.22
C LEU A 83 -12.91 0.08 -2.09
N ASP A 84 -13.36 -0.11 -3.33
CA ASP A 84 -13.50 0.97 -4.31
C ASP A 84 -14.91 1.13 -4.90
N GLY A 85 -15.79 0.16 -4.65
CA GLY A 85 -17.18 0.15 -5.12
C GLY A 85 -17.38 -0.44 -6.50
N ASP A 86 -16.39 -1.14 -7.07
CA ASP A 86 -16.49 -1.77 -8.38
C ASP A 86 -17.21 -3.14 -8.35
N GLY A 87 -17.55 -3.64 -7.16
CA GLY A 87 -18.25 -4.89 -6.94
C GLY A 87 -17.38 -6.14 -6.97
N ARG A 88 -16.05 -6.01 -7.13
CA ARG A 88 -15.07 -7.08 -6.93
C ARG A 88 -14.62 -7.10 -5.48
N GLU A 89 -14.28 -8.30 -5.01
CA GLU A 89 -13.78 -8.48 -3.65
C GLU A 89 -12.26 -8.26 -3.66
N ASP A 90 -11.81 -7.25 -2.92
CA ASP A 90 -10.41 -6.97 -2.62
C ASP A 90 -9.97 -7.67 -1.33
N VAL A 91 -8.67 -7.66 -1.04
CA VAL A 91 -8.12 -8.28 0.16
C VAL A 91 -7.26 -7.29 0.94
N VAL A 92 -7.63 -7.03 2.19
CA VAL A 92 -6.80 -6.30 3.16
C VAL A 92 -6.16 -7.30 4.11
N PHE A 93 -4.87 -7.19 4.36
CA PHE A 93 -4.15 -8.11 5.23
C PHE A 93 -2.89 -7.46 5.82
N LEU A 94 -2.23 -8.18 6.72
CA LEU A 94 -1.00 -7.72 7.35
C LEU A 94 0.23 -8.36 6.73
N LEU A 95 1.26 -7.53 6.57
CA LEU A 95 2.63 -7.93 6.32
C LEU A 95 3.47 -7.71 7.59
N THR A 96 4.43 -8.60 7.81
CA THR A 96 5.54 -8.37 8.73
C THR A 96 6.82 -8.09 7.98
N GLN A 97 7.64 -7.16 8.47
CA GLN A 97 9.00 -6.96 8.00
C GLN A 97 10.00 -7.11 9.14
N ASN A 98 11.08 -7.84 8.90
CA ASN A 98 12.23 -7.97 9.79
C ASN A 98 13.48 -7.49 9.06
N ARG A 99 14.31 -6.65 9.70
CA ARG A 99 15.61 -6.19 9.19
C ARG A 99 16.73 -6.63 10.13
N SER A 100 17.39 -7.75 9.83
CA SER A 100 18.61 -8.30 10.49
C SER A 100 18.80 -7.96 11.99
N GLY A 101 17.72 -7.91 12.77
CA GLY A 101 17.61 -7.30 14.10
C GLY A 101 16.46 -7.91 14.91
N SER A 102 16.14 -7.36 16.09
CA SER A 102 15.17 -7.97 17.03
C SER A 102 13.70 -7.52 16.88
N GLY A 103 13.44 -6.58 15.97
CA GLY A 103 12.10 -6.02 15.74
C GLY A 103 11.32 -6.77 14.67
N THR A 104 10.00 -6.78 14.81
CA THR A 104 9.07 -7.27 13.79
C THR A 104 8.03 -6.19 13.56
N PHE A 105 8.13 -5.54 12.41
CA PHE A 105 7.29 -4.39 12.06
C PHE A 105 6.04 -4.87 11.33
N PHE A 106 4.88 -4.37 11.71
CA PHE A 106 3.60 -4.73 11.11
C PHE A 106 3.08 -3.63 10.22
N TYR A 107 2.62 -4.01 9.03
CA TYR A 107 2.05 -3.12 8.02
C TYR A 107 0.70 -3.64 7.56
N VAL A 108 -0.26 -2.74 7.33
CA VAL A 108 -1.51 -3.07 6.61
C VAL A 108 -1.31 -2.78 5.14
N VAL A 109 -1.71 -3.72 4.29
CA VAL A 109 -1.74 -3.56 2.84
C VAL A 109 -3.10 -3.99 2.29
N ALA A 110 -3.47 -3.45 1.14
CA ALA A 110 -4.58 -3.90 0.32
C ALA A 110 -4.04 -4.47 -0.98
N ALA A 111 -4.66 -5.55 -1.43
CA ALA A 111 -4.58 -6.05 -2.79
C ALA A 111 -5.90 -5.78 -3.47
N ARG A 112 -5.91 -4.76 -4.34
CA ARG A 112 -7.08 -4.38 -5.12
C ARG A 112 -7.23 -5.32 -6.30
N ASN A 113 -8.40 -5.93 -6.44
CA ASN A 113 -8.72 -6.92 -7.44
C ASN A 113 -9.25 -6.24 -8.71
N THR A 114 -8.43 -6.20 -9.74
CA THR A 114 -8.78 -5.63 -11.05
C THR A 114 -9.07 -6.75 -12.05
N GLU A 115 -9.55 -6.41 -13.25
CA GLU A 115 -9.76 -7.38 -14.33
C GLU A 115 -8.47 -8.06 -14.80
N GLU A 116 -7.32 -7.42 -14.57
CA GLU A 116 -5.99 -7.91 -14.94
C GLU A 116 -5.31 -8.68 -13.80
N GLY A 117 -5.89 -8.67 -12.59
CA GLY A 117 -5.34 -9.30 -11.39
C GLY A 117 -5.21 -8.33 -10.21
N TYR A 118 -4.46 -8.73 -9.19
CA TYR A 118 -4.24 -7.97 -7.97
C TYR A 118 -3.16 -6.91 -8.11
N VAL A 119 -3.50 -5.69 -7.71
CA VAL A 119 -2.59 -4.54 -7.60
C VAL A 119 -2.39 -4.24 -6.11
N GLY A 120 -1.15 -4.25 -5.62
CA GLY A 120 -0.85 -3.98 -4.22
C GLY A 120 -0.81 -2.48 -3.89
N SER A 121 -1.17 -2.15 -2.65
CA SER A 121 -1.11 -0.80 -2.09
C SER A 121 0.23 -0.48 -1.44
N ASP A 122 0.34 0.74 -0.93
CA ASP A 122 1.32 1.04 0.12
C ASP A 122 1.01 0.33 1.44
N GLY A 123 2.04 0.21 2.27
CA GLY A 123 1.99 -0.37 3.60
C GLY A 123 1.79 0.71 4.65
N TYR A 124 0.61 0.72 5.30
CA TYR A 124 0.40 1.55 6.48
C TYR A 124 1.07 0.93 7.71
N PHE A 125 2.06 1.60 8.28
CA PHE A 125 2.78 1.12 9.46
C PHE A 125 1.90 1.14 10.72
N LEU A 126 1.74 -0.01 11.37
CA LEU A 126 0.98 -0.14 12.62
C LEU A 126 1.87 -0.04 13.86
N GLY A 127 3.06 -0.65 13.83
CA GLY A 127 3.96 -0.69 14.98
C GLY A 127 4.98 -1.83 14.98
N ASP A 128 5.84 -1.83 16.00
CA ASP A 128 6.85 -2.88 16.27
C ASP A 128 6.35 -3.86 17.33
N ARG A 129 6.30 -5.15 16.96
CA ARG A 129 5.90 -6.28 17.83
C ARG A 129 4.59 -6.00 18.56
N ILE A 130 3.60 -5.54 17.81
CA ILE A 130 2.20 -5.40 18.25
C ILE A 130 1.55 -6.78 18.38
N ALA A 131 0.35 -6.82 18.97
CA ALA A 131 -0.54 -7.99 18.92
C ALA A 131 -1.74 -7.68 18.01
N PRO A 132 -1.74 -8.14 16.75
CA PRO A 132 -2.90 -7.97 15.85
C PRO A 132 -4.16 -8.60 16.42
N GLN A 133 -5.30 -7.96 16.20
CA GLN A 133 -6.62 -8.45 16.58
C GLN A 133 -7.48 -8.67 15.33
N THR A 134 -8.50 -7.84 15.10
CA THR A 134 -9.41 -7.96 13.95
C THR A 134 -9.12 -6.89 12.90
N THR A 135 -9.33 -7.25 11.63
CA THR A 135 -9.50 -6.31 10.52
C THR A 135 -10.98 -6.36 10.11
N GLU A 136 -11.68 -5.22 10.16
CA GLU A 136 -13.11 -5.17 9.83
C GLU A 136 -13.48 -3.88 9.08
N VAL A 137 -14.62 -3.89 8.40
CA VAL A 137 -15.21 -2.67 7.82
C VAL A 137 -15.76 -1.81 8.96
N SER A 138 -15.57 -0.49 8.86
CA SER A 138 -16.06 0.43 9.88
C SER A 138 -17.59 0.38 10.01
N ARG A 139 -18.06 0.35 11.26
CA ARG A 139 -19.49 0.33 11.59
C ARG A 139 -20.14 1.72 11.58
N ASN A 140 -19.35 2.78 11.44
CA ASN A 140 -19.87 4.13 11.33
C ASN A 140 -20.58 4.29 9.97
N PRO A 141 -21.88 4.62 9.90
CA PRO A 141 -22.60 4.79 8.64
C PRO A 141 -22.02 5.87 7.70
N ARG A 142 -21.23 6.80 8.25
CA ARG A 142 -20.54 7.85 7.47
C ARG A 142 -19.24 7.36 6.84
N HIS A 143 -18.69 6.27 7.35
CA HIS A 143 -17.45 5.69 6.88
C HIS A 143 -17.69 4.75 5.70
N LYS A 144 -17.63 5.30 4.48
CA LYS A 144 -17.69 4.49 3.25
C LYS A 144 -16.31 3.94 2.88
N TYR A 145 -16.20 2.61 2.81
CA TYR A 145 -14.97 1.86 2.50
C TYR A 145 -13.81 2.09 3.47
N VAL A 146 -14.12 2.41 4.73
CA VAL A 146 -13.10 2.58 5.77
C VAL A 146 -12.86 1.24 6.44
N ILE A 147 -11.61 0.86 6.54
CA ILE A 147 -11.14 -0.34 7.22
C ILE A 147 -10.65 0.05 8.61
N VAL A 148 -11.00 -0.78 9.58
CA VAL A 148 -10.57 -0.66 10.97
C VAL A 148 -9.67 -1.83 11.29
N VAL A 149 -8.40 -1.54 11.57
CA VAL A 149 -7.42 -2.53 11.99
C VAL A 149 -7.19 -2.38 13.48
N ASN A 150 -7.67 -3.36 14.25
CA ASN A 150 -7.54 -3.40 15.69
C ASN A 150 -6.28 -4.19 16.07
N TYR A 151 -5.53 -3.65 17.04
CA TYR A 151 -4.32 -4.28 17.56
C TYR A 151 -4.05 -3.80 18.98
N ALA A 152 -3.29 -4.55 19.75
CA ALA A 152 -2.73 -4.07 21.01
C ALA A 152 -1.27 -3.66 20.83
N ASP A 153 -0.91 -2.56 21.47
CA ASP A 153 0.45 -2.05 21.57
C ASP A 153 0.89 -2.01 23.05
N ARG A 154 2.15 -1.70 23.30
CA ARG A 154 2.68 -1.48 24.64
C ARG A 154 2.29 -0.10 25.15
N ALA A 155 2.14 0.03 26.46
CA ALA A 155 2.01 1.34 27.08
C ALA A 155 3.34 2.11 26.99
N ALA A 156 3.25 3.44 27.03
CA ALA A 156 4.43 4.29 26.99
C ALA A 156 5.38 3.97 28.16
N GLY A 157 6.65 3.70 27.84
CA GLY A 157 7.68 3.37 28.82
C GLY A 157 7.79 1.89 29.19
N GLU A 158 6.91 1.01 28.67
CA GLU A 158 7.08 -0.43 28.85
C GLU A 158 8.27 -0.97 28.05
N PRO A 159 9.01 -1.96 28.58
CA PRO A 159 10.11 -2.58 27.84
C PRO A 159 9.59 -3.40 26.65
N MET A 160 10.42 -3.60 25.63
CA MET A 160 10.04 -4.38 24.44
C MET A 160 9.75 -5.87 24.73
N THR A 161 10.16 -6.36 25.90
CA THR A 161 9.83 -7.70 26.41
C THR A 161 8.43 -7.77 27.05
N ALA A 162 7.82 -6.63 27.37
CA ALA A 162 6.43 -6.59 27.83
C ALA A 162 5.48 -7.01 26.71
N ARG A 163 4.41 -7.69 27.10
CA ARG A 163 3.35 -8.09 26.18
C ARG A 163 2.49 -6.88 25.84
N PRO A 164 2.20 -6.61 24.56
CA PRO A 164 1.26 -5.57 24.17
C PRO A 164 -0.11 -5.77 24.86
N SER A 165 -0.68 -4.68 25.38
CA SER A 165 -1.91 -4.72 26.19
C SER A 165 -2.81 -3.50 26.00
N LEU A 166 -2.29 -2.39 25.46
CA LEU A 166 -3.05 -1.18 25.18
C LEU A 166 -3.72 -1.30 23.80
N GLY A 167 -5.04 -1.47 23.78
CA GLY A 167 -5.82 -1.53 22.55
C GLY A 167 -5.74 -0.23 21.74
N LYS A 168 -5.52 -0.38 20.43
CA LYS A 168 -5.48 0.69 19.43
C LYS A 168 -6.24 0.25 18.18
N SER A 169 -6.69 1.23 17.41
CA SER A 169 -7.37 1.01 16.13
C SER A 169 -6.83 2.00 15.10
N ALA A 170 -6.45 1.50 13.93
CA ALA A 170 -6.17 2.33 12.76
C ALA A 170 -7.41 2.37 11.87
N TYR A 171 -7.92 3.57 11.59
CA TYR A 171 -9.02 3.80 10.66
C TYR A 171 -8.39 4.33 9.36
N ILE A 172 -8.46 3.52 8.32
CA ILE A 172 -7.78 3.79 7.05
C ILE A 172 -8.70 3.56 5.87
N LYS A 173 -8.51 4.31 4.80
CA LYS A 173 -9.26 4.18 3.56
C LYS A 173 -8.30 4.15 2.38
N LEU A 174 -8.49 3.21 1.48
CA LEU A 174 -7.67 3.13 0.27
C LEU A 174 -8.12 4.20 -0.73
N ASP A 175 -7.18 4.96 -1.27
CA ASP A 175 -7.40 5.71 -2.50
C ASP A 175 -7.12 4.77 -3.69
N PRO A 176 -8.15 4.37 -4.46
CA PRO A 176 -8.00 3.40 -5.54
C PRO A 176 -7.19 3.92 -6.74
N VAL A 177 -6.93 5.23 -6.81
CA VAL A 177 -6.12 5.83 -7.89
C VAL A 177 -4.65 5.82 -7.53
N SER A 178 -4.30 6.32 -6.34
CA SER A 178 -2.91 6.37 -5.89
C SER A 178 -2.42 5.07 -5.26
N MET A 179 -3.33 4.15 -4.92
CA MET A 179 -3.05 2.93 -4.17
C MET A 179 -2.40 3.21 -2.80
N GLN A 180 -2.76 4.34 -2.19
CA GLN A 180 -2.27 4.77 -0.89
C GLN A 180 -3.36 4.74 0.19
N TRP A 181 -2.97 4.43 1.42
CA TRP A 181 -3.83 4.55 2.59
C TRP A 181 -3.94 6.01 3.06
N GLY A 182 -5.18 6.52 3.11
CA GLY A 182 -5.54 7.73 3.84
C GLY A 182 -5.98 7.40 5.27
N ILE A 183 -5.50 8.16 6.25
CA ILE A 183 -5.99 8.08 7.64
C ILE A 183 -7.36 8.74 7.73
N VAL A 184 -8.30 8.07 8.39
CA VAL A 184 -9.64 8.60 8.67
C VAL A 184 -9.73 8.89 10.17
N GLU A 185 -9.98 10.15 10.53
CA GLU A 185 -10.22 10.50 11.93
C GLU A 185 -11.61 10.01 12.36
N PRO A 186 -11.72 9.09 13.34
CA PRO A 186 -12.99 8.45 13.66
C PRO A 186 -14.03 9.38 14.30
N ASN A 187 -13.62 10.55 14.80
CA ASN A 187 -14.47 11.52 15.49
C ASN A 187 -14.19 12.96 15.04
N PHE A 188 -14.03 13.19 13.73
CA PHE A 188 -13.78 14.53 13.21
C PHE A 188 -14.99 15.45 13.50
N GLU A 189 -14.78 16.51 14.30
CA GLU A 189 -15.85 17.42 14.76
C GLU A 189 -16.55 18.17 13.61
N GLY A 190 -15.92 18.25 12.43
CA GLY A 190 -16.46 18.90 11.23
C GLY A 190 -17.45 18.06 10.42
N GLU A 191 -17.76 16.82 10.82
CA GLU A 191 -18.82 16.04 10.19
C GLU A 191 -20.20 16.53 10.66
N SER A 192 -20.65 17.64 10.08
CA SER A 192 -21.95 18.26 10.34
C SER A 192 -23.07 17.22 10.35
N ARG A 193 -23.91 17.31 11.38
CA ARG A 193 -25.07 16.45 11.66
C ARG A 193 -26.11 16.47 10.55
#